data_AF-A0A3R6PIK3-F1
#
_entry.id   AF-A0A3R6PIK3-F1
#
_cell.length_a   1.000
_cell.length_b   1.000
_cell.length_c   1.000
_cell.angle_alpha   90.00
_cell.angle_beta   90.00
_cell.angle_gamma   90.00
#
_symmetry.space_group_name_H-M   'P 1'
#
loop_
_entity.id
_entity.type
_entity.pdbx_description
1 polymer ?
#
loop_
_entity_poly.entity_id
_entity_poly.type
_entity_poly.pdbx_seq_one_letter_code
_entity_poly.pdbx_strand_id
1 'polypeptide(L)'
;MGFQVKYEEITSIRELILAQLDRWIEQIDAVRCSIVEIATMPEMHGEAAEHVRSYMWDYHMNLANMIKDTIETYRSSFILYTDWYYNIDSDQMAEMSQDSMEGLEENIQGARSDFDAVAEEVADIERELS
;
A
#
# COMPACT_ATOMS: atom_id res chain seq x y z
N MET A 1 -20.99 0.02 17.19
CA MET A 1 -19.57 -0.39 16.95
C MET A 1 -19.51 -1.27 15.70
N GLY A 2 -19.67 -0.66 14.51
CA GLY A 2 -19.80 -1.40 13.25
C GLY A 2 -18.51 -2.10 12.82
N PHE A 3 -18.62 -3.06 11.91
CA PHE A 3 -17.46 -3.61 11.22
C PHE A 3 -16.88 -2.53 10.32
N GLN A 4 -15.87 -1.83 10.81
CA GLN A 4 -15.12 -0.87 10.01
C GLN A 4 -14.21 -1.67 9.07
N VAL A 5 -14.22 -1.32 7.78
CA VAL A 5 -13.08 -1.57 6.89
C VAL A 5 -11.82 -1.20 7.68
N LYS A 6 -10.76 -2.01 7.59
CA LYS A 6 -9.54 -1.83 8.40
C LYS A 6 -8.74 -0.59 7.97
N TYR A 7 -9.35 0.57 8.06
CA TYR A 7 -8.81 1.86 7.68
C TYR A 7 -7.54 2.19 8.45
N GLU A 8 -7.41 1.76 9.70
CA GLU A 8 -6.17 1.92 10.47
C GLU A 8 -4.99 1.15 9.85
N GLU A 9 -5.20 -0.08 9.38
CA GLU A 9 -4.15 -0.88 8.73
C GLU A 9 -3.77 -0.28 7.37
N ILE A 10 -4.75 0.19 6.59
CA ILE A 10 -4.52 0.84 5.29
C ILE A 10 -3.79 2.18 5.46
N THR A 11 -4.20 2.99 6.43
CA THR A 11 -3.53 4.26 6.76
C THR A 11 -2.10 4.01 7.23
N SER A 12 -1.88 3.01 8.09
CA SER A 12 -0.54 2.65 8.56
C SER A 12 0.37 2.20 7.41
N ILE A 13 -0.15 1.39 6.48
CA ILE A 13 0.58 0.97 5.28
C ILE A 13 0.88 2.17 4.39
N ARG A 14 -0.08 3.09 4.20
CA ARG A 14 0.11 4.32 3.43
C ARG A 14 1.25 5.16 3.99
N GLU A 15 1.23 5.41 5.30
CA GLU A 15 2.28 6.17 5.99
C GLU A 15 3.64 5.51 5.85
N LEU A 16 3.71 4.18 6.02
CA LEU A 16 4.95 3.41 5.86
C LEU A 16 5.51 3.49 4.43
N ILE A 17 4.65 3.39 3.42
CA ILE A 17 5.05 3.53 2.01
C ILE A 17 5.58 4.94 1.75
N LEU A 18 4.86 5.99 2.17
CA LEU A 18 5.28 7.38 1.97
C LEU A 18 6.63 7.65 2.65
N ALA A 19 6.81 7.21 3.90
CA ALA A 19 8.07 7.34 4.62
C ALA A 19 9.22 6.56 3.95
N GLN A 20 8.93 5.46 3.27
CA GLN A 20 9.94 4.73 2.50
C GLN A 20 10.32 5.44 1.21
N LEU A 21 9.35 6.04 0.51
CA LEU A 21 9.60 6.83 -0.71
C LEU A 21 10.44 8.07 -0.38
N ASP A 22 10.12 8.77 0.71
CA ASP A 22 10.87 9.96 1.14
C ASP A 22 12.33 9.58 1.48
N ARG A 23 12.56 8.45 2.17
CA ARG A 23 13.92 7.93 2.42
C ARG A 23 14.70 7.61 1.15
N TRP A 24 14.05 7.05 0.13
CA TRP A 24 14.71 6.79 -1.15
C TRP A 24 15.07 8.09 -1.88
N ILE A 25 14.22 9.11 -1.81
CA ILE A 25 14.52 10.44 -2.37
C ILE A 25 15.76 11.03 -1.70
N GLU A 26 15.85 10.99 -0.37
CA GLU A 26 17.01 11.47 0.39
C GLU A 26 18.31 10.74 -0.02
N GLN A 27 18.24 9.41 -0.19
CA GLN A 27 19.38 8.61 -0.65
C GLN A 27 19.83 9.00 -2.06
N ILE A 28 18.89 9.26 -2.97
CA ILE A 28 19.21 9.69 -4.34
C ILE A 28 19.81 11.10 -4.33
N ASP A 29 19.31 12.00 -3.47
CA ASP A 29 19.90 13.33 -3.33
C ASP A 29 21.35 13.27 -2.82
N ALA A 30 21.68 12.35 -1.90
CA ALA A 30 23.06 12.10 -1.49
C ALA A 30 23.95 11.60 -2.66
N VAL A 31 23.41 10.71 -3.51
CA VAL A 31 24.11 10.25 -4.73
C VAL A 31 24.34 11.42 -5.70
N ARG A 32 23.32 12.26 -5.92
CA ARG A 32 23.43 13.47 -6.77
C ARG A 32 24.50 14.42 -6.25
N CYS A 33 24.56 14.66 -4.94
CA CYS A 33 25.63 15.47 -4.35
C CYS A 33 27.01 14.86 -4.63
N SER A 34 27.17 13.55 -4.44
CA SER A 34 28.44 12.84 -4.71
C SER A 34 28.87 12.97 -6.18
N ILE A 35 27.90 12.93 -7.11
CA ILE A 35 28.16 13.14 -8.55
C ILE A 35 28.69 14.56 -8.80
N VAL A 36 28.08 15.58 -8.18
CA VAL A 36 28.55 16.98 -8.29
C VAL A 36 29.94 17.13 -7.71
N GLU A 37 30.21 16.55 -6.55
CA GLU A 37 31.53 16.58 -5.92
C GLU A 37 32.60 16.02 -6.85
N ILE A 38 32.41 14.81 -7.39
CA ILE A 38 33.33 14.18 -8.34
C ILE A 38 33.50 15.03 -9.60
N ALA A 39 32.40 15.55 -10.15
CA ALA A 39 32.45 16.35 -11.37
C ALA A 39 33.15 17.72 -11.17
N THR A 40 33.23 18.21 -9.93
CA THR A 40 33.81 19.52 -9.60
C THR A 40 35.15 19.42 -8.87
N MET A 41 35.70 18.21 -8.68
CA MET A 41 36.98 17.98 -8.02
C MET A 41 38.10 18.81 -8.67
N PRO A 42 38.68 19.79 -7.95
CA PRO A 42 39.65 20.71 -8.52
C PRO A 42 40.97 20.04 -8.88
N GLU A 43 41.31 18.89 -8.29
CA GLU A 43 42.54 18.15 -8.56
C GLU A 43 42.49 17.35 -9.87
N MET A 44 41.30 17.20 -10.48
CA MET A 44 41.10 16.44 -11.71
C MET A 44 41.33 17.30 -12.97
N HIS A 45 42.43 17.03 -13.67
CA HIS A 45 42.85 17.78 -14.87
C HIS A 45 43.13 16.89 -16.09
N GLY A 46 43.13 17.50 -17.27
CA GLY A 46 43.40 16.84 -18.55
C GLY A 46 42.14 16.26 -19.23
N GLU A 47 42.33 15.75 -20.45
CA GLU A 47 41.26 15.23 -21.31
C GLU A 47 40.50 14.07 -20.64
N ALA A 48 41.21 13.16 -19.96
CA ALA A 48 40.58 12.07 -19.21
C ALA A 48 39.65 12.58 -18.09
N ALA A 49 40.01 13.69 -17.42
CA ALA A 49 39.17 14.29 -16.40
C ALA A 49 37.90 14.93 -16.99
N GLU A 50 37.99 15.52 -18.19
CA GLU A 50 36.83 16.03 -18.91
C GLU A 50 35.86 14.91 -19.29
N HIS A 51 36.37 13.77 -19.75
CA HIS A 51 35.55 12.59 -20.03
C HIS A 51 34.85 12.05 -18.78
N VAL A 52 35.54 11.98 -17.64
CA VAL A 52 34.90 11.57 -16.37
C VAL A 52 33.82 12.56 -15.96
N ARG A 53 34.05 13.88 -16.08
CA ARG A 53 33.04 14.91 -15.79
C ARG A 53 31.80 14.76 -16.66
N SER A 54 31.98 14.65 -17.98
CA SER A 54 30.87 14.42 -18.92
C SER A 54 30.15 13.11 -18.59
N TYR A 55 30.87 12.03 -18.30
CA TYR A 55 30.24 10.75 -17.96
C TYR A 55 29.39 10.83 -16.67
N MET A 56 29.93 11.48 -15.63
CA MET A 56 29.21 11.68 -14.36
C MET A 56 27.95 12.53 -14.55
N TRP A 57 27.99 13.55 -15.42
CA TRP A 57 26.85 14.41 -15.69
C TRP A 57 25.83 13.77 -16.64
N ASP A 58 26.29 13.39 -17.83
CA ASP A 58 25.42 13.00 -18.93
C ASP A 58 24.74 11.65 -18.70
N TYR A 59 25.35 10.77 -17.88
CA TYR A 59 24.80 9.46 -17.59
C TYR A 59 24.34 9.35 -16.14
N HIS A 60 25.24 9.54 -15.17
CA HIS A 60 24.91 9.26 -13.78
C HIS A 60 23.94 10.28 -13.18
N MET A 61 24.13 11.58 -13.43
CA MET A 61 23.18 12.60 -12.96
C MET A 61 21.82 12.42 -13.62
N ASN A 62 21.78 12.18 -14.93
CA ASN A 62 20.53 11.92 -15.64
C ASN A 62 19.80 10.67 -15.13
N LEU A 63 20.51 9.58 -14.86
CA LEU A 63 19.93 8.38 -14.27
C LEU A 63 19.38 8.66 -12.86
N ALA A 64 20.13 9.35 -12.01
CA ALA A 64 19.70 9.70 -10.67
C ALA A 64 18.44 10.58 -10.69
N ASN A 65 18.39 11.57 -11.59
CA ASN A 65 17.20 12.40 -11.80
C ASN A 65 16.01 11.56 -12.28
N MET A 66 16.19 10.67 -13.26
CA MET A 66 15.12 9.81 -13.77
C MET A 66 14.52 8.92 -12.67
N ILE A 67 15.36 8.35 -11.80
CA ILE A 67 14.89 7.53 -10.67
C ILE A 67 14.10 8.41 -9.70
N LYS A 68 14.62 9.60 -9.34
CA LYS A 68 13.93 10.54 -8.46
C LYS A 68 12.56 10.94 -9.02
N ASP A 69 12.51 11.37 -10.28
CA ASP A 69 11.27 11.77 -10.96
C ASP A 69 10.25 10.63 -11.01
N THR A 70 10.72 9.39 -11.21
CA THR A 70 9.87 8.19 -11.19
C THR A 70 9.26 7.96 -9.81
N ILE A 71 10.07 8.09 -8.74
CA ILE A 71 9.60 7.95 -7.36
C ILE A 71 8.60 9.06 -7.01
N GLU A 72 8.87 10.30 -7.39
CA GLU A 72 7.98 11.45 -7.14
C GLU A 72 6.65 11.33 -7.93
N THR A 73 6.72 10.83 -9.16
CA THR A 73 5.53 10.52 -9.97
C THR A 73 4.70 9.43 -9.32
N TYR A 74 5.34 8.33 -8.92
CA TYR A 74 4.68 7.23 -8.22
C TYR A 74 4.06 7.69 -6.91
N ARG A 75 4.76 8.49 -6.09
CA ARG A 75 4.27 9.09 -4.85
C ARG A 75 2.99 9.89 -5.09
N SER A 76 2.98 10.72 -6.12
CA SER A 76 1.83 11.54 -6.50
C SER A 76 0.64 10.66 -6.92
N SER A 77 0.87 9.67 -7.79
CA SER A 77 -0.17 8.71 -8.20
C SER A 77 -0.69 7.88 -7.04
N PHE A 78 0.17 7.46 -6.11
CA PHE A 78 -0.19 6.69 -4.93
C PHE A 78 -1.08 7.50 -3.98
N ILE A 79 -0.73 8.76 -3.71
CA ILE A 79 -1.55 9.67 -2.90
C ILE A 79 -2.93 9.84 -3.54
N LEU A 80 -2.98 10.15 -4.83
CA LEU A 80 -4.23 10.33 -5.57
C LEU A 80 -5.10 9.06 -5.57
N TYR A 81 -4.50 7.89 -5.76
CA TYR A 81 -5.21 6.61 -5.70
C TYR A 81 -5.79 6.36 -4.30
N THR A 82 -5.00 6.59 -3.25
CA THR A 82 -5.50 6.45 -1.87
C THR A 82 -6.65 7.42 -1.60
N ASP A 83 -6.53 8.70 -1.98
CA ASP A 83 -7.58 9.70 -1.76
C ASP A 83 -8.85 9.38 -2.57
N TRP A 84 -8.72 8.88 -3.81
CA TRP A 84 -9.86 8.41 -4.61
C TRP A 84 -10.52 7.15 -4.05
N TYR A 85 -9.73 6.21 -3.52
CA TYR A 85 -10.24 5.03 -2.84
C TYR A 85 -11.09 5.44 -1.64
N TYR A 86 -10.62 6.37 -0.81
CA TYR A 86 -11.40 6.93 0.30
C TYR A 86 -12.66 7.68 -0.17
N ASN A 87 -12.59 8.44 -1.27
CA ASN A 87 -13.76 9.14 -1.81
C ASN A 87 -14.85 8.17 -2.30
N ILE A 88 -14.50 7.15 -3.08
CA ILE A 88 -15.45 6.14 -3.58
C ILE A 88 -16.08 5.36 -2.42
N ASP A 89 -15.30 4.97 -1.42
CA ASP A 89 -15.78 4.21 -0.28
C ASP A 89 -16.71 5.06 0.62
N SER A 90 -16.39 6.36 0.79
CA SER A 90 -17.26 7.30 1.51
C SER A 90 -18.57 7.62 0.76
N ASP A 91 -18.55 7.66 -0.57
CA ASP A 91 -19.75 7.92 -1.40
C ASP A 91 -20.66 6.70 -1.51
N GLN A 92 -20.15 5.48 -1.34
CA GLN A 92 -20.94 4.24 -1.44
C GLN A 92 -21.55 3.74 -0.13
N MET A 93 -21.41 4.46 0.99
CA MET A 93 -21.98 4.03 2.28
C MET A 93 -21.62 2.55 2.59
N ALA A 94 -20.38 2.13 2.33
CA ALA A 94 -19.92 0.78 2.68
C ALA A 94 -19.70 0.62 4.20
N GLU A 95 -20.53 1.29 5.02
CA GLU A 95 -20.61 1.11 6.46
C GLU A 95 -21.80 0.21 6.77
N MET A 96 -21.52 -1.06 7.10
CA MET A 96 -22.51 -1.92 7.75
C MET A 96 -22.50 -1.65 9.25
N SER A 97 -23.65 -1.26 9.80
CA SER A 97 -23.78 -0.98 11.23
C SER A 97 -23.51 -2.23 12.08
N GLN A 98 -23.08 -2.06 13.34
CA GLN A 98 -22.87 -3.18 14.26
C GLN A 98 -24.13 -4.01 14.41
N ASP A 99 -25.23 -3.32 14.65
CA ASP A 99 -26.53 -3.91 14.88
C ASP A 99 -26.97 -4.74 13.67
N SER A 100 -26.63 -4.30 12.46
CA SER A 100 -26.87 -5.07 11.23
C SER A 100 -26.00 -6.33 11.16
N MET A 101 -24.74 -6.27 11.60
CA MET A 101 -23.85 -7.44 11.62
C MET A 101 -24.22 -8.44 12.73
N GLU A 102 -24.48 -7.94 13.94
CA GLU A 102 -24.92 -8.75 15.09
C GLU A 102 -26.25 -9.43 14.79
N GLY A 103 -27.19 -8.71 14.18
CA GLY A 103 -28.44 -9.31 13.70
C GLY A 103 -28.22 -10.36 12.61
N LEU A 104 -27.23 -10.18 11.73
CA LEU A 104 -26.89 -11.20 10.74
C LEU A 104 -26.25 -12.44 11.39
N GLU A 105 -25.39 -12.24 12.38
CA GLU A 105 -24.73 -13.30 13.15
C GLU A 105 -25.75 -14.12 13.96
N GLU A 106 -26.66 -13.46 14.68
CA GLU A 106 -27.75 -14.13 15.39
C GLU A 106 -28.63 -14.93 14.43
N ASN A 107 -28.99 -14.37 13.27
CA ASN A 107 -29.78 -15.09 12.27
C ASN A 107 -29.05 -16.33 11.73
N ILE A 108 -27.73 -16.24 11.50
CA ILE A 108 -26.93 -17.38 11.05
C ILE A 108 -26.81 -18.44 12.15
N GLN A 109 -26.59 -18.05 13.40
CA GLN A 109 -26.52 -18.98 14.53
C GLN A 109 -27.86 -19.66 14.80
N GLY A 110 -28.97 -18.93 14.72
CA GLY A 110 -30.32 -19.46 14.80
C GLY A 110 -30.59 -20.48 13.71
N ALA A 111 -30.33 -20.12 12.45
CA ALA A 111 -30.51 -21.03 11.31
C ALA A 111 -29.65 -22.31 11.44
N ARG A 112 -28.40 -22.21 11.94
CA ARG A 112 -27.57 -23.40 12.21
C ARG A 112 -28.18 -24.29 13.27
N SER A 113 -28.70 -23.70 14.36
CA SER A 113 -29.34 -24.46 15.44
C SER A 113 -30.59 -25.20 14.96
N ASP A 114 -31.41 -24.55 14.12
CA ASP A 114 -32.58 -25.17 13.50
C ASP A 114 -32.17 -26.33 12.58
N PHE A 115 -31.12 -26.15 11.79
CA PHE A 115 -30.58 -27.22 10.94
C PHE A 115 -30.06 -28.41 11.75
N ASP A 116 -29.37 -28.17 12.87
CA ASP A 116 -28.85 -29.23 13.73
C ASP A 116 -30.01 -30.01 14.39
N ALA A 117 -31.07 -29.32 14.83
CA ALA A 117 -32.26 -29.97 15.39
C ALA A 117 -32.99 -30.86 14.37
N VAL A 118 -33.16 -30.36 13.14
CA VAL A 118 -33.75 -31.16 12.05
C VAL A 118 -32.88 -32.36 11.71
N ALA A 119 -31.55 -32.21 11.70
CA ALA A 119 -30.63 -33.31 11.45
C ALA A 119 -30.71 -34.40 12.52
N GLU A 120 -30.88 -34.03 13.79
CA GLU A 120 -31.08 -34.96 14.91
C GLU A 120 -32.41 -35.70 14.81
N GLU A 121 -33.51 -34.99 14.51
CA GLU A 121 -34.84 -35.61 14.31
C GLU A 121 -34.82 -36.63 13.16
N VAL A 122 -34.16 -36.30 12.05
CA VAL A 122 -33.99 -37.22 10.92
C VAL A 122 -33.17 -38.46 11.34
N ALA A 123 -32.08 -38.28 12.09
CA ALA A 123 -31.24 -39.38 12.55
C ALA A 123 -31.98 -40.32 13.52
N ASP A 124 -32.86 -39.78 14.37
CA ASP A 124 -33.68 -40.57 15.28
C ASP A 124 -34.78 -41.36 14.56
N ILE A 125 -35.43 -40.74 13.56
CA ILE A 125 -36.38 -41.45 12.69
C ILE A 125 -35.69 -42.60 11.94
N GLU A 126 -34.48 -42.38 11.41
CA GLU A 126 -33.70 -43.44 10.75
C GLU A 126 -33.35 -44.59 11.72
N ARG A 127 -33.09 -44.31 13.00
CA ARG A 127 -32.88 -45.34 14.03
C ARG A 127 -34.13 -46.13 14.37
N GLU A 128 -35.29 -45.48 14.45
CA GLU A 128 -36.56 -46.15 14.75
C GLU A 128 -37.05 -47.05 13.59
N LEU A 129 -36.64 -46.75 12.36
CA LEU A 129 -36.98 -47.51 11.16
C LEU A 129 -35.97 -48.62 10.82
N SER A 130 -34.83 -48.66 11.50
CA SER A 130 -33.78 -49.69 11.40
C SER A 130 -34.05 -50.90 12.31
#